data_AF-A0A835T6H4-F1
#
_entry.id   AF-A0A835T6H4-F1
#
_cell.length_a   1.000
_cell.length_b   1.000
_cell.length_c   1.000
_cell.angle_alpha   90.00
_cell.angle_beta   90.00
_cell.angle_gamma   90.00
#
_symmetry.space_group_name_H-M   'P 1'
#
loop_
_entity.id
_entity.type
_entity.pdbx_description
1 polymer ?
#
loop_
_entity_poly.entity_id
_entity_poly.type
_entity_poly.pdbx_seq_one_letter_code
_entity_poly.pdbx_strand_id
1 'polypeptide(L)'
;MDNKNFSKCIKDSGIMDAKVITATEVDITFMKVKEKAARTIQFEQFAQALESFASKKGCPVSQLEEKIEGAQPANNATVAQAVKYHDDKSLYTGVYKNGGPTNVDKGPTKAGGLASHLDRSPADVRGVKKV
;
A
#
# COMPACT_ATOMS: atom_id res chain seq x y z
N MET A 1 -9.53 16.03 6.88
CA MET A 1 -8.08 15.73 6.88
C MET A 1 -7.57 15.56 8.32
N ASP A 2 -6.80 14.53 8.62
CA ASP A 2 -6.18 14.31 9.95
C ASP A 2 -4.83 15.04 10.09
N ASN A 3 -4.30 15.13 11.31
CA ASN A 3 -3.09 15.91 11.59
C ASN A 3 -1.87 15.44 10.79
N LYS A 4 -1.69 14.12 10.64
CA LYS A 4 -0.58 13.55 9.89
C LYS A 4 -0.59 14.02 8.43
N ASN A 5 -1.75 13.95 7.77
CA ASN A 5 -1.87 14.37 6.38
C ASN A 5 -1.80 15.89 6.22
N PHE A 6 -2.33 16.65 7.19
CA PHE A 6 -2.19 18.11 7.22
C PHE A 6 -0.72 18.53 7.31
N SER A 7 0.01 18.01 8.31
CA SER A 7 1.44 18.31 8.49
C SER A 7 2.26 17.92 7.26
N LYS A 8 1.98 16.75 6.65
CA LYS A 8 2.60 16.34 5.39
C LYS A 8 2.28 17.30 4.24
N CYS A 9 1.03 17.73 4.08
CA CYS A 9 0.64 18.68 3.03
C CYS A 9 1.38 20.02 3.16
N ILE A 10 1.44 20.60 4.36
CA ILE A 10 2.15 21.87 4.60
C ILE A 10 3.66 21.73 4.35
N LYS A 11 4.23 20.58 4.68
CA LYS A 11 5.64 20.25 4.40
C LYS A 11 5.92 20.08 2.91
N ASP A 12 5.14 19.24 2.22
CA ASP A 12 5.32 18.94 0.79
C ASP A 12 5.08 20.18 -0.09
N SER A 13 4.24 21.12 0.37
CA SER A 13 3.98 22.39 -0.30
C SER A 13 5.06 23.45 -0.08
N GLY A 14 6.12 23.16 0.69
CA GLY A 14 7.20 24.11 0.97
C GLY A 14 6.73 25.36 1.74
N ILE A 15 5.64 25.22 2.51
CA ILE A 15 5.14 26.28 3.40
C ILE A 15 5.88 26.24 4.73
N MET A 16 6.08 25.02 5.26
CA MET A 16 6.82 24.78 6.49
C MET A 16 8.27 25.27 6.36
N ASP A 17 8.74 25.99 7.37
CA ASP A 17 10.12 26.48 7.45
C ASP A 17 10.71 26.22 8.85
N ALA A 18 12.02 26.40 9.00
CA ALA A 18 12.70 26.11 10.25
C ALA A 18 12.61 27.24 11.29
N LYS A 19 11.89 28.34 11.01
CA LYS A 19 11.89 29.55 11.86
C LYS A 19 10.50 29.96 12.35
N VAL A 20 9.57 30.18 11.43
CA VAL A 20 8.23 30.73 11.68
C VAL A 20 7.19 29.62 11.67
N ILE A 21 7.09 28.87 10.57
CA ILE A 21 6.12 27.78 10.42
C ILE A 21 6.86 26.46 10.66
N THR A 22 7.19 26.20 11.92
CA THR A 22 7.84 24.96 12.34
C THR A 22 6.84 23.79 12.42
N ALA A 23 7.32 22.55 12.47
CA ALA A 23 6.44 21.37 12.62
C ALA A 23 5.54 21.48 13.87
N THR A 24 6.09 21.97 14.99
CA THR A 24 5.33 22.21 16.21
C THR A 24 4.25 23.28 16.01
N GLU A 25 4.56 24.34 15.26
CA GLU A 25 3.58 25.39 14.97
C GLU A 25 2.43 24.88 14.09
N VAL A 26 2.72 24.00 13.14
CA VAL A 26 1.71 23.34 12.32
C VAL A 26 0.78 22.49 13.19
N ASP A 27 1.33 21.71 14.13
CA ASP A 27 0.55 20.93 15.08
C ASP A 27 -0.32 21.81 15.98
N ILE A 28 0.24 22.91 16.52
CA ILE A 28 -0.50 23.88 17.34
C ILE A 28 -1.66 24.48 16.55
N THR A 29 -1.42 24.89 15.30
CA THR A 29 -2.44 25.49 14.44
C THR A 29 -3.55 24.47 14.13
N PHE A 30 -3.21 23.21 13.84
CA PHE A 30 -4.20 22.15 13.66
C PHE A 30 -5.07 21.96 14.91
N MET A 31 -4.47 21.96 16.09
CA MET A 31 -5.21 21.82 17.36
C MET A 31 -6.14 23.01 17.66
N LYS A 32 -5.81 24.20 17.15
CA LYS A 32 -6.62 25.41 17.31
C LYS A 32 -7.82 25.45 16.37
N VAL A 33 -7.63 25.08 15.09
CA VAL A 33 -8.70 25.17 14.08
C VAL A 33 -9.66 23.99 14.11
N LYS A 34 -9.23 22.83 14.60
CA LYS A 34 -10.10 21.67 14.72
C LYS A 34 -11.10 21.86 15.85
N GLU A 35 -12.25 21.20 15.73
CA GLU A 35 -13.20 21.12 16.82
C GLU A 35 -12.63 20.36 18.05
N LYS A 36 -13.16 20.69 19.22
CA LYS A 36 -12.78 20.02 20.47
C LYS A 36 -13.13 18.53 20.34
N ALA A 37 -12.16 17.67 20.70
CA ALA A 37 -12.21 16.21 20.53
C ALA A 37 -12.20 15.65 19.08
N ALA A 38 -12.36 16.47 18.03
CA ALA A 38 -12.24 15.99 16.66
C ALA A 38 -10.79 15.56 16.34
N ARG A 39 -10.66 14.53 15.48
CA ARG A 39 -9.37 14.03 14.97
C ARG A 39 -9.03 14.53 13.56
N THR A 40 -10.00 15.17 12.90
CA THR A 40 -9.90 15.64 11.52
C THR A 40 -10.45 17.06 11.40
N ILE A 41 -9.97 17.79 10.40
CA ILE A 41 -10.45 19.10 9.99
C ILE A 41 -11.20 19.04 8.66
N GLN A 42 -12.13 19.96 8.44
CA GLN A 42 -12.81 20.20 7.16
C GLN A 42 -12.07 21.26 6.33
N PHE A 43 -12.50 21.49 5.08
CA PHE A 43 -11.87 22.45 4.19
C PHE A 43 -11.89 23.89 4.74
N GLU A 44 -12.99 24.31 5.35
CA GLU A 44 -13.10 25.65 5.96
C GLU A 44 -12.05 25.87 7.06
N GLN A 45 -11.85 24.87 7.91
CA GLN A 45 -10.83 24.88 8.98
C GLN A 45 -9.40 24.83 8.41
N PHE A 46 -9.23 24.17 7.25
CA PHE A 46 -7.97 24.19 6.52
C PHE A 46 -7.64 25.58 5.99
N ALA A 47 -8.61 26.28 5.40
CA ALA A 47 -8.44 27.67 4.94
C ALA A 47 -8.10 28.61 6.11
N GLN A 48 -8.78 28.49 7.25
CA GLN A 48 -8.47 29.24 8.47
C GLN A 48 -7.04 28.99 8.98
N ALA A 49 -6.53 27.76 8.82
CA ALA A 49 -5.15 27.45 9.16
C ALA A 49 -4.16 28.16 8.23
N LEU A 50 -4.46 28.24 6.92
CA LEU A 50 -3.64 28.99 5.96
C LEU A 50 -3.62 30.49 6.27
N GLU A 51 -4.76 31.08 6.64
CA GLU A 51 -4.84 32.47 7.10
C GLU A 51 -3.95 32.72 8.33
N SER A 52 -3.97 31.78 9.28
CA SER A 52 -3.12 31.83 10.48
C SER A 52 -1.63 31.76 10.12
N PHE A 53 -1.25 30.91 9.17
CA PHE A 53 0.12 30.82 8.68
C PHE A 53 0.57 32.07 7.91
N ALA A 54 -0.29 32.58 7.03
CA ALA A 54 -0.06 33.81 6.26
C ALA A 54 0.17 35.01 7.18
N SER A 55 -0.68 35.14 8.20
CA SER A 55 -0.56 36.18 9.23
C SER A 55 0.75 36.09 10.01
N LYS A 56 1.18 34.88 10.37
CA LYS A 56 2.46 34.65 11.08
C LYS A 56 3.68 34.90 10.20
N LYS A 57 3.60 34.55 8.91
CA LYS A 57 4.70 34.70 7.94
C LYS A 57 4.79 36.12 7.37
N GLY A 58 3.72 36.91 7.49
CA GLY A 58 3.62 38.26 6.92
C GLY A 58 3.49 38.24 5.40
N CYS A 59 2.80 37.23 4.84
CA CYS A 59 2.58 37.10 3.40
C CYS A 59 1.08 37.01 3.09
N PRO A 60 0.64 37.32 1.86
CA PRO A 60 -0.75 37.10 1.47
C PRO A 60 -1.09 35.61 1.44
N VAL A 61 -2.36 35.28 1.72
CA VAL A 61 -2.85 33.89 1.72
C VAL A 61 -2.72 33.26 0.32
N SER A 62 -2.92 34.04 -0.74
CA SER A 62 -2.79 33.59 -2.13
C SER A 62 -1.42 32.96 -2.44
N GLN A 63 -0.34 33.46 -1.84
CA GLN A 63 0.99 32.86 -2.01
C GLN A 63 1.10 31.47 -1.38
N LEU A 64 0.35 31.19 -0.31
CA LEU A 64 0.30 29.85 0.28
C LEU A 64 -0.60 28.92 -0.52
N GLU A 65 -1.70 29.43 -1.07
CA GLU A 65 -2.60 28.69 -1.96
C GLU A 65 -1.88 28.26 -3.24
N GLU A 66 -1.19 29.17 -3.92
CA GLU A 66 -0.38 28.88 -5.11
C GLU A 66 0.67 27.79 -4.83
N LYS A 67 1.27 27.80 -3.64
CA LYS A 67 2.22 26.77 -3.20
C LYS A 67 1.57 25.40 -3.04
N ILE A 68 0.35 25.35 -2.53
CA ILE A 68 -0.40 24.10 -2.34
C ILE A 68 -0.88 23.57 -3.68
N GLU A 69 -1.37 24.43 -4.58
CA GLU A 69 -1.79 24.05 -5.93
C GLU A 69 -0.62 23.52 -6.77
N GLY A 70 0.56 24.11 -6.63
CA GLY A 70 1.78 23.65 -7.27
C GLY A 70 2.43 22.42 -6.61
N ALA A 71 1.98 22.03 -5.42
CA ALA A 71 2.56 20.90 -4.69
C ALA A 71 2.09 19.56 -5.23
N GLN A 72 2.95 18.55 -5.11
CA GLN A 72 2.59 17.16 -5.34
C GLN A 72 2.94 16.34 -4.09
N PRO A 73 2.09 15.39 -3.68
CA PRO A 73 2.39 14.52 -2.54
C PRO A 73 3.70 13.76 -2.79
N ALA A 74 4.72 14.05 -2.00
CA ALA A 74 5.99 13.34 -2.11
C ALA A 74 5.90 12.01 -1.34
N ASN A 75 6.35 10.91 -1.96
CA ASN A 75 6.51 9.64 -1.28
C ASN A 75 7.97 9.21 -1.31
N ASN A 76 8.71 9.52 -0.25
CA ASN A 76 10.10 9.09 -0.06
C ASN A 76 10.14 7.70 0.60
N ALA A 77 9.45 6.73 0.00
CA ALA A 77 9.52 5.35 0.44
C ALA A 77 10.80 4.68 -0.09
N THR A 78 11.32 3.73 0.67
CA THR A 78 12.39 2.86 0.18
C THR A 78 11.86 2.01 -0.96
N VAL A 79 12.43 2.16 -2.15
CA VAL A 79 12.16 1.27 -3.27
C VAL A 79 12.89 -0.05 -3.00
N ALA A 80 12.13 -1.15 -2.87
CA ALA A 80 12.72 -2.46 -2.72
C ALA A 80 13.54 -2.81 -3.97
N GLN A 81 14.72 -3.41 -3.78
CA GLN A 81 15.48 -3.96 -4.89
C GLN A 81 14.73 -5.12 -5.54
N ALA A 82 14.91 -5.33 -6.84
CA ALA A 82 14.31 -6.45 -7.54
C ALA A 82 14.83 -7.77 -6.94
N VAL A 83 13.93 -8.57 -6.37
CA VAL A 83 14.23 -9.88 -5.82
C VAL A 83 13.79 -10.94 -6.82
N LYS A 84 14.77 -11.56 -7.47
CA LYS A 84 14.59 -12.66 -8.44
C LYS A 84 13.54 -13.70 -8.01
N TYR A 85 13.51 -14.06 -6.72
CA TYR A 85 12.64 -15.10 -6.18
C TYR A 85 11.27 -14.63 -5.69
N HIS A 86 10.94 -13.34 -5.83
CA HIS A 86 9.63 -12.79 -5.46
C HIS A 86 8.96 -12.01 -6.59
N ASP A 87 9.77 -11.34 -7.41
CA ASP A 87 9.27 -10.47 -8.49
C ASP A 87 9.19 -11.18 -9.84
N ASP A 88 9.92 -12.29 -10.04
CA ASP A 88 9.85 -13.12 -11.24
C ASP A 88 9.25 -14.50 -10.94
N LYS A 89 7.92 -14.59 -11.11
CA LYS A 89 7.16 -15.84 -10.94
C LYS A 89 7.50 -16.90 -11.99
N SER A 90 8.16 -16.55 -13.09
CA SER A 90 8.54 -17.53 -14.13
C SER A 90 9.62 -18.50 -13.63
N LEU A 91 10.43 -18.05 -12.67
CA LEU A 91 11.50 -18.82 -12.04
C LEU A 91 11.00 -19.75 -10.94
N TYR A 92 9.71 -19.70 -10.60
CA TYR A 92 9.17 -20.58 -9.59
C TYR A 92 9.22 -22.02 -10.11
N THR A 93 9.59 -22.97 -9.25
CA THR A 93 9.63 -24.39 -9.57
C THR A 93 8.92 -25.21 -8.51
N GLY A 94 8.65 -26.48 -8.80
CA GLY A 94 7.99 -27.41 -7.88
C GLY A 94 6.63 -26.89 -7.40
N VAL A 95 6.40 -26.96 -6.09
CA VAL A 95 5.15 -26.59 -5.42
C VAL A 95 4.77 -25.12 -5.64
N TYR A 96 5.74 -24.21 -5.69
CA TYR A 96 5.46 -22.77 -5.86
C TYR A 96 4.92 -22.43 -7.26
N LYS A 97 5.24 -23.22 -8.29
CA LYS A 97 4.71 -23.05 -9.65
C LYS A 97 3.46 -23.88 -9.91
N ASN A 98 3.45 -25.14 -9.48
CA ASN A 98 2.42 -26.11 -9.83
C ASN A 98 1.30 -26.22 -8.79
N GLY A 99 1.42 -25.52 -7.65
CA GLY A 99 0.56 -25.68 -6.49
C GLY A 99 0.98 -26.86 -5.60
N GLY A 100 0.63 -26.77 -4.32
CA GLY A 100 0.83 -27.86 -3.37
C GLY A 100 -0.19 -28.99 -3.53
N PRO A 101 -0.07 -30.07 -2.75
CA PRO A 101 -1.07 -31.12 -2.66
C PRO A 101 -2.45 -30.50 -2.41
N THR A 102 -3.44 -30.83 -3.23
CA THR A 102 -4.80 -30.32 -3.10
C THR A 102 -5.67 -31.35 -2.40
N ASN A 103 -6.57 -30.88 -1.53
CA ASN A 103 -7.61 -31.71 -0.91
C ASN A 103 -8.82 -31.93 -1.84
N VAL A 104 -8.78 -31.37 -3.07
CA VAL A 104 -9.82 -31.55 -4.08
C VAL A 104 -9.38 -32.68 -5.01
N ASP A 105 -10.01 -33.84 -4.89
CA ASP A 105 -9.80 -34.97 -5.78
C ASP A 105 -10.11 -34.55 -7.22
N LYS A 106 -9.11 -34.65 -8.11
CA LYS A 106 -9.28 -34.37 -9.55
C LYS A 106 -9.98 -35.53 -10.25
N GLY A 107 -11.15 -35.93 -9.76
CA GLY A 107 -11.95 -37.03 -10.29
C GLY A 107 -11.25 -38.40 -10.22
N PRO A 108 -11.97 -39.48 -10.57
CA PRO A 108 -11.48 -40.85 -10.40
C PRO A 108 -10.30 -41.24 -11.30
N THR A 109 -9.97 -40.44 -12.33
CA THR A 109 -9.00 -40.80 -13.38
C THR A 109 -7.92 -39.75 -13.67
N LYS A 110 -7.87 -38.62 -12.95
CA LYS A 110 -6.75 -37.67 -13.09
C LYS A 110 -5.94 -37.59 -11.80
N ALA A 111 -4.64 -37.31 -11.97
CA ALA A 111 -3.58 -37.37 -10.96
C ALA A 111 -4.05 -36.90 -9.57
N GLY A 112 -4.21 -37.86 -8.66
CA GLY A 112 -4.70 -37.67 -7.30
C GLY A 112 -5.14 -38.98 -6.62
N GLY A 113 -5.72 -39.92 -7.38
CA GLY A 113 -6.11 -41.23 -6.86
C GLY A 113 -5.05 -42.34 -7.10
N LEU A 114 -4.96 -43.30 -6.17
CA LEU A 114 -4.13 -44.52 -6.30
C LEU A 114 -4.40 -45.30 -7.60
N ALA A 115 -5.59 -45.15 -8.18
CA ALA A 115 -5.97 -45.77 -9.45
C ALA A 115 -5.08 -45.33 -10.64
N SER A 116 -4.46 -44.16 -10.57
CA SER A 116 -3.53 -43.67 -11.60
C SER A 116 -2.09 -44.19 -11.45
N HIS A 117 -1.78 -44.82 -10.31
CA HIS A 117 -0.48 -45.42 -10.02
C HIS A 117 -0.46 -46.94 -10.22
N LEU A 118 -1.64 -47.57 -10.33
CA LEU A 118 -1.79 -49.00 -10.42
C LEU A 118 -2.23 -49.40 -11.82
N ASP A 119 -1.44 -50.23 -12.48
CA ASP A 119 -1.79 -50.80 -13.78
C ASP A 119 -2.89 -51.86 -13.61
N ARG A 120 -4.08 -51.58 -14.14
CA ARG A 120 -5.25 -52.48 -14.10
C ARG A 120 -5.56 -53.13 -15.45
N SER A 121 -4.59 -53.17 -16.36
CA SER A 121 -4.76 -53.87 -17.64
C SER A 121 -5.02 -55.38 -17.44
N PRO A 122 -5.74 -56.05 -18.36
CA PRO A 122 -6.03 -57.48 -18.23
C PRO A 122 -4.75 -58.32 -18.11
N ALA A 123 -4.68 -59.14 -17.06
CA ALA A 123 -3.56 -60.04 -16.82
C ALA A 123 -4.01 -61.51 -16.78
N ASP A 124 -3.08 -62.45 -16.97
CA ASP A 124 -3.29 -63.87 -16.73
C ASP A 124 -3.31 -64.20 -15.22
N VAL A 125 -3.57 -65.47 -14.87
CA VAL A 125 -3.62 -65.92 -13.46
C VAL A 125 -2.30 -65.76 -12.69
N ARG A 126 -1.21 -65.43 -13.39
CA ARG A 126 0.12 -65.16 -12.81
C ARG A 126 0.47 -63.66 -12.82
N GLY A 127 -0.46 -62.79 -13.21
CA GLY A 127 -0.25 -61.34 -13.22
C GLY A 127 0.53 -60.82 -14.43
N VAL A 128 0.72 -61.62 -15.49
CA VAL A 128 1.37 -61.18 -16.72
C VAL A 128 0.34 -60.53 -17.63
N LYS A 129 0.65 -59.35 -18.19
CA LYS A 129 -0.22 -58.66 -19.13
C LYS A 129 -0.55 -59.54 -20.32
N LYS A 130 -1.83 -59.60 -20.68
CA LYS A 130 -2.26 -60.18 -21.95
C LYS A 130 -1.81 -59.22 -23.06
N VAL A 131 -0.98 -59.72 -23.98
CA VAL A 131 -0.58 -59.02 -25.21
C VAL A 131 -1.81 -58.85 -26.10
#